data_AF-A0A849U4H9-F1
#
_entry.id   AF-A0A849U4H9-F1
#
_cell.length_a   1.000
_cell.length_b   1.000
_cell.length_c   1.000
_cell.angle_alpha   90.00
_cell.angle_beta   90.00
_cell.angle_gamma   90.00
#
_symmetry.space_group_name_H-M   'P 1'
#
loop_
_entity.id
_entity.type
_entity.pdbx_description
1 polymer ?
#
loop_
_entity_poly.entity_id
_entity_poly.type
_entity_poly.pdbx_seq_one_letter_code
_entity_poly.pdbx_strand_id
1 'polypeptide(L)'
;MMVPKHMFLTRGVGVHKEKLTSFEEALRSAGVAYCNLVSVSSILPPHCKVVPRKRGEQLLKPGEITFCVMARSETNERNQLVSASVGLAKPTDLGTYGYLSEHHAHGETDEETGEYTEDLAAQMLATTLGVEFDPNVAWKEREQVFKMGGKIVKTQNITQSAVGKKGKWTTVIALAVFIPPENVPTRSRK
;
A
#
# COMPACT_ATOMS: atom_id res chain seq x y z
N MET A 1 22.88 -3.35 6.82
CA MET A 1 21.88 -4.03 5.96
C MET A 1 20.74 -3.07 5.71
N MET A 2 20.29 -2.93 4.46
CA MET A 2 19.22 -2.01 4.06
C MET A 2 17.85 -2.69 4.27
N VAL A 3 17.35 -2.68 5.51
CA VAL A 3 16.04 -3.26 5.86
C VAL A 3 15.23 -2.20 6.62
N PRO A 4 14.12 -1.70 6.06
CA PRO A 4 13.34 -0.65 6.70
C PRO A 4 12.63 -1.16 7.96
N LYS A 5 12.62 -0.33 9.01
CA LYS A 5 11.99 -0.64 10.30
C LYS A 5 10.61 0.02 10.46
N HIS A 6 10.32 1.00 9.62
CA HIS A 6 9.08 1.73 9.63
C HIS A 6 8.59 1.91 8.19
N MET A 7 7.28 1.93 8.03
CA MET A 7 6.62 2.33 6.81
C MET A 7 5.36 3.14 7.12
N PHE A 8 4.81 3.82 6.12
CA PHE A 8 3.48 4.40 6.22
C PHE A 8 2.69 4.12 4.95
N LEU A 9 1.36 4.06 5.10
CA LEU A 9 0.44 3.99 3.98
C LEU A 9 0.02 5.41 3.57
N THR A 10 -0.02 5.67 2.27
CA THR A 10 -0.54 6.92 1.72
C THR A 10 -1.24 6.68 0.40
N ARG A 11 -2.05 7.65 -0.01
CA ARG A 11 -2.81 7.63 -1.24
C ARG A 11 -3.01 9.04 -1.77
N GLY A 12 -3.25 9.16 -3.06
CA GLY A 12 -3.43 10.46 -3.70
C GLY A 12 -4.15 10.37 -5.04
N VAL A 13 -4.78 11.48 -5.40
CA VAL A 13 -5.43 11.71 -6.69
C VAL A 13 -4.89 12.99 -7.30
N GLY A 14 -4.69 12.99 -8.62
CA GLY A 14 -4.30 14.15 -9.40
C GLY A 14 -5.08 14.24 -10.70
N VAL A 15 -5.38 15.46 -11.15
CA VAL A 15 -6.26 15.70 -12.30
C VAL A 15 -5.73 16.85 -13.14
N HIS A 16 -5.14 16.52 -14.29
CA HIS A 16 -4.47 17.50 -15.14
C HIS A 16 -4.73 17.24 -16.63
N LYS A 17 -4.53 18.25 -17.48
CA LYS A 17 -4.63 18.09 -18.95
C LYS A 17 -3.56 17.14 -19.48
N GLU A 18 -2.37 17.20 -18.88
CA GLU A 18 -1.21 16.36 -19.19
C GLU A 18 -1.12 15.17 -18.24
N LYS A 19 -0.85 13.99 -18.81
CA LYS A 19 -0.76 12.71 -18.10
C LYS A 19 0.33 12.68 -17.02
N LEU A 20 1.52 13.21 -17.35
CA LEU A 20 2.64 13.22 -16.40
C LEU A 20 2.33 14.12 -15.19
N THR A 21 1.72 15.28 -15.45
CA THR A 21 1.36 16.22 -14.39
C THR A 21 0.21 15.70 -13.53
N SER A 22 -0.75 14.94 -14.08
CA SER A 22 -1.79 14.31 -13.25
C SER A 22 -1.19 13.30 -12.28
N PHE A 23 -0.17 12.56 -12.71
CA PHE A 23 0.59 11.69 -11.83
C PHE A 23 1.38 12.48 -10.76
N GLU A 24 2.04 13.58 -11.14
CA GLU A 24 2.75 14.43 -10.18
C GLU A 24 1.80 15.06 -9.14
N GLU A 25 0.62 15.50 -9.55
CA GLU A 25 -0.44 15.96 -8.63
C GLU A 25 -0.91 14.86 -7.70
N ALA A 26 -1.03 13.61 -8.17
CA ALA A 26 -1.35 12.47 -7.32
C ALA A 26 -0.25 12.23 -6.28
N LEU A 27 1.03 12.35 -6.65
CA LEU A 27 2.16 12.27 -5.71
C LEU A 27 2.14 13.42 -4.68
N ARG A 28 1.75 14.63 -5.09
CA ARG A 28 1.61 15.79 -4.18
C ARG A 28 0.48 15.55 -3.19
N SER A 29 -0.65 15.06 -3.67
CA SER A 29 -1.81 14.65 -2.87
C SER A 29 -1.42 13.56 -1.85
N ALA A 30 -0.59 12.60 -2.26
CA ALA A 30 -0.04 11.55 -1.41
C ALA A 30 1.11 12.02 -0.48
N GLY A 31 1.60 13.26 -0.61
CA GLY A 31 2.61 13.85 0.26
C GLY A 31 4.03 13.35 0.05
N VAL A 32 4.31 12.75 -1.11
CA VAL A 32 5.59 12.10 -1.43
C VAL A 32 6.22 12.59 -2.73
N ALA A 33 5.65 13.63 -3.37
CA ALA A 33 6.17 14.18 -4.63
C ALA A 33 7.61 14.70 -4.56
N TYR A 34 8.11 15.05 -3.37
CA TYR A 34 9.48 15.53 -3.19
C TYR A 34 10.51 14.38 -3.09
N CYS A 35 10.08 13.12 -3.09
CA CYS A 35 10.97 11.96 -3.03
C CYS A 35 11.26 11.40 -4.42
N ASN A 36 12.42 10.75 -4.58
CA ASN A 36 12.72 9.89 -5.71
C ASN A 36 12.23 8.48 -5.40
N LEU A 37 11.00 8.15 -5.82
CA LEU A 37 10.35 6.88 -5.49
C LEU A 37 10.91 5.71 -6.30
N VAL A 38 11.23 4.61 -5.62
CA VAL A 38 11.65 3.34 -6.25
C VAL A 38 10.66 2.25 -5.86
N SER A 39 9.99 1.66 -6.85
CA SER A 39 9.08 0.55 -6.60
C SER A 39 9.86 -0.71 -6.23
N VAL A 40 9.44 -1.38 -5.17
CA VAL A 40 9.95 -2.68 -4.72
C VAL A 40 8.83 -3.71 -4.66
N SER A 41 9.22 -4.98 -4.50
CA SER A 41 8.28 -6.08 -4.30
C SER A 41 7.61 -6.03 -2.92
N SER A 42 6.71 -6.98 -2.68
CA SER A 42 5.63 -6.81 -1.72
C SER A 42 5.88 -7.48 -0.36
N ILE A 43 7.05 -7.23 0.24
CA ILE A 43 7.42 -7.77 1.57
C ILE A 43 7.40 -6.68 2.64
N LEU A 44 6.69 -6.95 3.75
CA LEU A 44 6.81 -6.19 4.99
C LEU A 44 7.89 -6.83 5.86
N PRO A 45 9.02 -6.15 6.17
CA PRO A 45 10.07 -6.75 6.98
C PRO A 45 9.60 -7.14 8.39
N PRO A 46 10.26 -8.14 9.01
CA PRO A 46 10.05 -8.46 10.42
C PRO A 46 10.16 -7.22 11.31
N HIS A 47 9.31 -7.15 12.32
CA HIS A 47 9.19 -6.03 13.25
C HIS A 47 8.91 -4.64 12.63
N CYS A 48 8.60 -4.56 11.33
CA CYS A 48 8.31 -3.28 10.68
C CYS A 48 7.03 -2.64 11.25
N LYS A 49 7.15 -1.37 11.62
CA LYS A 49 6.06 -0.59 12.21
C LYS A 49 5.37 0.27 11.16
N VAL A 50 4.06 0.14 11.07
CA VAL A 50 3.24 1.07 10.29
C VAL A 50 3.00 2.32 11.13
N VAL A 51 3.52 3.46 10.69
CA VAL A 51 3.36 4.75 11.37
C VAL A 51 2.32 5.61 10.66
N PRO A 52 1.71 6.59 11.35
CA PRO A 52 0.83 7.56 10.70
C PRO A 52 1.57 8.33 9.61
N ARG A 53 0.89 8.58 8.48
CA ARG A 53 1.42 9.33 7.32
C ARG A 53 2.17 10.61 7.73
N LYS A 54 1.55 11.48 8.53
CA LYS A 54 2.16 12.74 8.99
C LYS A 54 3.52 12.55 9.67
N ARG A 55 3.67 11.47 10.44
CA ARG A 55 4.95 11.12 11.07
C ARG A 55 5.93 10.54 10.05
N GLY A 56 5.46 9.71 9.13
CA GLY A 56 6.28 9.14 8.06
C GLY A 56 6.89 10.22 7.17
N GLU A 57 6.10 11.20 6.74
CA GLU A 57 6.55 12.34 5.92
C GLU A 57 7.65 13.15 6.61
N GLN A 58 7.57 13.34 7.93
CA GLN A 58 8.60 14.04 8.71
C GLN A 58 9.94 13.29 8.78
N LEU A 59 9.93 12.00 8.45
CA LEU A 59 11.11 11.14 8.41
C LEU A 59 11.65 10.96 6.99
N LEU A 60 11.16 11.71 6.01
CA LEU A 60 11.67 11.72 4.64
C LEU A 60 12.32 13.06 4.33
N LYS A 61 13.25 13.06 3.37
CA LYS A 61 13.95 14.27 2.91
C LYS A 61 13.69 14.53 1.43
N PRO A 62 13.61 15.80 0.99
CA PRO A 62 13.58 16.15 -0.43
C PRO A 62 14.75 15.51 -1.22
N GLY A 63 14.43 14.87 -2.34
CA GLY A 63 15.39 14.18 -3.22
C GLY A 63 15.84 12.80 -2.75
N GLU A 64 15.36 12.33 -1.60
CA GLU A 64 15.73 11.02 -1.06
C GLU A 64 15.21 9.87 -1.93
N ILE A 65 16.06 8.87 -2.15
CA ILE A 65 15.66 7.60 -2.77
C ILE A 65 14.79 6.86 -1.76
N THR A 66 13.51 6.78 -2.05
CA THR A 66 12.51 6.25 -1.11
C THR A 66 11.83 5.04 -1.74
N PHE A 67 12.04 3.87 -1.13
CA PHE A 67 11.46 2.63 -1.61
C PHE A 67 9.98 2.51 -1.22
N CYS A 68 9.15 2.00 -2.12
CA CYS A 68 7.72 1.80 -1.86
C CYS A 68 7.14 0.63 -2.65
N VAL A 69 6.03 0.07 -2.17
CA VAL A 69 5.09 -0.69 -3.00
C VAL A 69 4.05 0.32 -3.49
N MET A 70 3.76 0.35 -4.79
CA MET A 70 2.90 1.35 -5.42
C MET A 70 1.90 0.69 -6.35
N ALA A 71 0.60 0.94 -6.10
CA ALA A 71 -0.44 0.79 -7.09
C ALA A 71 -0.71 2.14 -7.76
N ARG A 72 -0.92 2.13 -9.07
CA ARG A 72 -1.25 3.32 -9.86
C ARG A 72 -2.28 2.96 -10.93
N SER A 73 -3.32 3.77 -11.03
CA SER A 73 -4.31 3.70 -12.11
C SER A 73 -4.56 5.09 -12.68
N GLU A 74 -4.91 5.18 -13.95
CA GLU A 74 -5.12 6.45 -14.62
C GLU A 74 -6.07 6.35 -15.80
N THR A 75 -6.89 7.38 -15.99
CA THR A 75 -7.83 7.46 -17.11
C THR A 75 -7.89 8.86 -17.68
N ASN A 76 -8.13 8.97 -18.98
CA ASN A 76 -8.57 10.18 -19.66
C ASN A 76 -10.02 10.06 -20.17
N GLU A 77 -10.70 8.97 -19.85
CA GLU A 77 -12.09 8.72 -20.22
C GLU A 77 -13.04 9.41 -19.27
N ARG A 78 -14.04 10.11 -19.82
CA ARG A 78 -15.06 10.79 -19.02
C ARG A 78 -15.90 9.74 -18.28
N ASN A 79 -16.12 9.96 -16.99
CA ASN A 79 -16.97 9.13 -16.12
C ASN A 79 -16.44 7.71 -15.85
N GLN A 80 -15.26 7.32 -16.36
CA GLN A 80 -14.66 6.05 -15.97
C GLN A 80 -14.17 6.13 -14.52
N LEU A 81 -14.59 5.17 -13.71
CA LEU A 81 -14.06 4.98 -12.37
C LEU A 81 -12.69 4.31 -12.46
N VAL A 82 -11.71 4.85 -11.76
CA VAL A 82 -10.39 4.25 -11.60
C VAL A 82 -10.08 4.09 -10.12
N SER A 83 -9.44 2.99 -9.75
CA SER A 83 -9.04 2.68 -8.38
C SER A 83 -7.61 2.14 -8.34
N ALA A 84 -6.93 2.39 -7.23
CA ALA A 84 -5.62 1.82 -6.89
C ALA A 84 -5.57 1.54 -5.40
N SER A 85 -5.11 0.34 -5.01
CA SER A 85 -5.01 -0.05 -3.61
C SER A 85 -3.70 -0.77 -3.31
N VAL A 86 -3.22 -0.60 -2.07
CA VAL A 86 -2.18 -1.43 -1.48
C VAL A 86 -2.75 -2.12 -0.24
N GLY A 87 -2.70 -3.44 -0.24
CA GLY A 87 -3.09 -4.29 0.90
C GLY A 87 -1.89 -4.64 1.75
N LEU A 88 -2.12 -4.90 3.04
CA LEU A 88 -1.11 -5.30 4.01
C LEU A 88 -1.63 -6.45 4.85
N ALA A 89 -0.81 -7.48 5.03
CA ALA A 89 -1.03 -8.58 5.96
C ALA A 89 0.17 -8.73 6.89
N LYS A 90 -0.06 -8.64 8.19
CA LYS A 90 0.97 -8.78 9.23
C LYS A 90 0.80 -10.08 10.00
N PRO A 91 1.85 -10.93 10.14
CA PRO A 91 1.79 -12.10 11.00
C PRO A 91 1.68 -11.71 12.47
N THR A 92 1.16 -12.61 13.30
CA THR A 92 1.18 -12.48 14.77
C THR A 92 2.63 -12.53 15.29
N ASP A 93 3.43 -13.45 14.75
CA ASP A 93 4.86 -13.52 15.02
C ASP A 93 5.60 -12.41 14.28
N LEU A 94 6.05 -11.42 15.03
CA LEU A 94 6.78 -10.28 14.49
C LEU A 94 8.21 -10.63 14.02
N GLY A 95 8.72 -11.82 14.36
CA GLY A 95 9.98 -12.34 13.83
C GLY A 95 9.90 -12.80 12.37
N THR A 96 8.67 -13.02 11.88
CA THR A 96 8.38 -13.38 10.49
C THR A 96 8.00 -12.14 9.68
N TYR A 97 8.24 -12.17 8.36
CA TYR A 97 7.86 -11.09 7.47
C TYR A 97 6.35 -11.12 7.17
N GLY A 98 5.78 -9.95 6.88
CA GLY A 98 4.42 -9.82 6.36
C GLY A 98 4.42 -9.65 4.85
N TYR A 99 3.21 -9.57 4.28
CA TYR A 99 3.00 -9.33 2.86
C TYR A 99 2.32 -8.01 2.61
N LEU A 100 2.71 -7.38 1.52
CA LEU A 100 1.98 -6.34 0.85
C LEU A 100 1.36 -6.94 -0.42
N SER A 101 0.37 -6.27 -0.97
CA SER A 101 -0.18 -6.54 -2.29
C SER A 101 -0.54 -5.21 -2.94
N GLU A 102 -0.60 -5.19 -4.26
CA GLU A 102 -1.02 -4.03 -5.03
C GLU A 102 -2.07 -4.44 -6.07
N HIS A 103 -3.09 -3.60 -6.26
CA HIS A 103 -4.09 -3.78 -7.30
C HIS A 103 -4.49 -2.43 -7.88
N HIS A 104 -4.80 -2.41 -9.17
CA HIS A 104 -5.33 -1.25 -9.86
C HIS A 104 -6.42 -1.71 -10.81
N ALA A 105 -7.52 -0.96 -10.87
CA ALA A 105 -8.66 -1.36 -11.66
C ALA A 105 -9.39 -0.16 -12.27
N HIS A 106 -10.18 -0.47 -13.30
CA HIS A 106 -11.16 0.42 -13.89
C HIS A 106 -12.55 -0.18 -13.65
N GLY A 107 -13.49 0.62 -13.18
CA GLY A 107 -14.86 0.18 -12.91
C GLY A 107 -15.11 -0.46 -11.55
N GLU A 108 -14.07 -0.65 -10.72
CA GLU A 108 -14.20 -1.13 -9.34
C GLU A 108 -14.25 0.04 -8.34
N THR A 109 -15.05 -0.08 -7.28
CA THR A 109 -15.11 0.90 -6.17
C THR A 109 -13.88 0.82 -5.27
N ASP A 110 -13.72 1.81 -4.39
CA ASP A 110 -12.65 1.78 -3.38
C ASP A 110 -12.83 0.65 -2.37
N GLU A 111 -14.06 0.23 -2.08
CA GLU A 111 -14.34 -0.95 -1.26
C GLU A 111 -13.92 -2.24 -1.97
N GLU A 112 -14.33 -2.44 -3.22
CA GLU A 112 -14.02 -3.67 -3.98
C GLU A 112 -12.51 -3.86 -4.17
N THR A 113 -11.82 -2.82 -4.64
CA THR A 113 -10.36 -2.85 -4.83
C THR A 113 -9.64 -2.96 -3.49
N GLY A 114 -10.18 -2.34 -2.43
CA GLY A 114 -9.63 -2.43 -1.07
C GLY A 114 -9.69 -3.84 -0.50
N GLU A 115 -10.90 -4.42 -0.45
CA GLU A 115 -11.13 -5.81 0.00
C GLU A 115 -10.25 -6.78 -0.80
N TYR A 116 -10.23 -6.66 -2.13
CA TYR A 116 -9.40 -7.52 -2.97
C TYR A 116 -7.91 -7.50 -2.58
N THR A 117 -7.34 -6.32 -2.34
CA THR A 117 -5.93 -6.23 -1.93
C THR A 117 -5.66 -6.76 -0.53
N GLU A 118 -6.53 -6.51 0.45
CA GLU A 118 -6.36 -7.09 1.79
C GLU A 118 -6.37 -8.62 1.72
N ASP A 119 -7.34 -9.16 1.00
CA ASP A 119 -7.51 -10.59 0.80
C ASP A 119 -6.28 -11.18 0.13
N LEU A 120 -5.78 -10.53 -0.94
CA LEU A 120 -4.60 -10.99 -1.66
C LEU A 120 -3.34 -10.97 -0.77
N ALA A 121 -3.12 -9.90 -0.01
CA ALA A 121 -1.96 -9.83 0.91
C ALA A 121 -2.02 -10.95 1.96
N ALA A 122 -3.20 -11.22 2.49
CA ALA A 122 -3.39 -12.22 3.51
C ALA A 122 -3.28 -13.66 2.97
N GLN A 123 -3.74 -13.90 1.73
CA GLN A 123 -3.50 -15.14 1.00
C GLN A 123 -2.02 -15.39 0.77
N MET A 124 -1.29 -14.39 0.30
CA MET A 124 0.16 -14.50 0.09
C MET A 124 0.87 -14.85 1.40
N LEU A 125 0.51 -14.20 2.51
CA LEU A 125 1.04 -14.55 3.82
C LEU A 125 0.67 -15.99 4.25
N ALA A 126 -0.57 -16.41 4.06
CA ALA A 126 -1.04 -17.74 4.44
C ALA A 126 -0.24 -18.88 3.79
N THR A 127 0.06 -18.75 2.49
CA THR A 127 0.86 -19.74 1.77
C THR A 127 2.25 -19.93 2.38
N THR A 128 2.87 -18.85 2.87
CA THR A 128 4.18 -18.92 3.54
C THR A 128 4.13 -19.53 4.94
N LEU A 129 2.95 -19.52 5.58
CA LEU A 129 2.71 -20.11 6.89
C LEU A 129 2.22 -21.58 6.81
N GLY A 130 2.28 -22.17 5.61
CA GLY A 130 1.88 -23.55 5.35
C GLY A 130 0.38 -23.81 5.53
N VAL A 131 -0.46 -22.79 5.34
CA VAL A 131 -1.91 -22.94 5.40
C VAL A 131 -2.42 -23.25 4.00
N GLU A 132 -3.15 -24.37 3.86
CA GLU A 132 -3.77 -24.74 2.59
C GLU A 132 -4.82 -23.70 2.16
N PHE A 133 -4.77 -23.36 0.89
CA PHE A 133 -5.62 -22.35 0.28
C PHE A 133 -6.64 -23.03 -0.64
N ASP A 134 -7.93 -22.98 -0.29
CA ASP A 134 -9.03 -23.31 -1.18
C ASP A 134 -9.56 -22.03 -1.82
N PRO A 135 -9.33 -21.76 -3.13
CA PRO A 135 -9.75 -20.53 -3.81
C PRO A 135 -11.26 -20.27 -3.78
N ASN A 136 -12.08 -21.27 -3.50
CA ASN A 136 -13.55 -21.16 -3.55
C ASN A 136 -14.17 -20.59 -2.27
N VAL A 137 -13.41 -20.50 -1.17
CA VAL A 137 -13.89 -19.99 0.11
C VAL A 137 -13.75 -18.47 0.18
N ALA A 138 -14.78 -17.74 0.62
CA ALA A 138 -14.69 -16.29 0.75
C ALA A 138 -13.67 -15.89 1.83
N TRP A 139 -12.93 -14.79 1.64
CA TRP A 139 -11.96 -14.34 2.65
C TRP A 139 -12.59 -14.11 4.02
N LYS A 140 -13.79 -13.54 4.10
CA LYS A 140 -14.50 -13.32 5.37
C LYS A 140 -14.69 -14.61 6.18
N GLU A 141 -14.89 -15.74 5.51
CA GLU A 141 -14.99 -17.05 6.15
C GLU A 141 -13.61 -17.57 6.55
N ARG A 142 -12.60 -17.39 5.69
CA ARG A 142 -11.20 -17.75 6.01
C ARG A 142 -10.64 -16.93 7.17
N GLU A 143 -10.97 -15.65 7.25
CA GLU A 143 -10.51 -14.74 8.30
C GLU A 143 -10.92 -15.26 9.68
N GLN A 144 -12.11 -15.85 9.79
CA GLN A 144 -12.54 -16.52 11.02
C GLN A 144 -11.68 -17.74 11.33
N VAL A 145 -11.32 -18.56 10.35
CA VAL A 145 -10.42 -19.70 10.53
C VAL A 145 -9.02 -19.25 10.98
N PHE A 146 -8.48 -18.17 10.40
CA PHE A 146 -7.20 -17.58 10.84
C PHE A 146 -7.28 -17.02 12.27
N LYS A 147 -8.41 -16.40 12.62
CA LYS A 147 -8.68 -15.91 13.98
C LYS A 147 -8.79 -17.06 14.99
N MET A 148 -9.44 -18.16 14.61
CA MET A 148 -9.63 -19.35 15.46
C MET A 148 -8.36 -20.20 15.60
N GLY A 149 -7.52 -20.28 14.57
CA GLY A 149 -6.28 -21.05 14.56
C GLY A 149 -5.08 -20.39 15.28
N GLY A 150 -5.27 -19.24 15.93
CA GLY A 150 -4.24 -18.55 16.71
C GLY A 150 -3.10 -17.91 15.88
N LYS A 151 -3.15 -17.96 14.55
CA LYS A 151 -2.19 -17.34 13.62
C LYS A 151 -2.64 -15.94 13.17
N ILE A 152 -3.30 -15.19 14.05
CA ILE A 152 -4.01 -13.93 13.75
C ILE A 152 -3.17 -12.99 12.87
N VAL A 153 -3.64 -12.79 11.64
CA VAL A 153 -3.10 -11.82 10.68
C VAL A 153 -3.81 -10.49 10.91
N LYS A 154 -3.07 -9.40 11.15
CA LYS A 154 -3.66 -8.05 11.05
C LYS A 154 -3.61 -7.62 9.60
N THR A 155 -4.78 -7.44 8.98
CA THR A 155 -4.90 -6.86 7.64
C THR A 155 -5.27 -5.38 7.70
N GLN A 156 -4.95 -4.65 6.63
CA GLN A 156 -5.45 -3.31 6.34
C GLN A 156 -5.11 -2.96 4.88
N ASN A 157 -5.92 -2.12 4.24
CA ASN A 157 -5.59 -1.51 2.94
C ASN A 157 -5.44 0.01 3.01
N ILE A 158 -4.95 0.57 1.90
CA ILE A 158 -5.12 1.97 1.55
C ILE A 158 -5.56 2.06 0.08
N THR A 159 -6.81 2.43 -0.16
CA THR A 159 -7.37 2.53 -1.53
C THR A 159 -7.63 3.98 -1.94
N GLN A 160 -7.38 4.34 -3.20
CA GLN A 160 -7.89 5.58 -3.78
C GLN A 160 -8.70 5.27 -5.03
N SER A 161 -9.93 5.79 -5.08
CA SER A 161 -10.74 5.83 -6.30
C SER A 161 -10.92 7.27 -6.79
N ALA A 162 -11.18 7.44 -8.08
CA ALA A 162 -11.57 8.71 -8.68
C ALA A 162 -12.34 8.49 -9.99
N VAL A 163 -13.20 9.45 -10.34
CA VAL A 163 -13.96 9.44 -11.60
C VAL A 163 -13.30 10.36 -12.63
N GLY A 164 -13.00 9.81 -13.79
CA GLY A 164 -12.37 10.49 -14.91
C GLY A 164 -13.13 11.74 -15.37
N LYS A 165 -12.37 12.79 -15.69
CA LYS A 165 -12.90 14.11 -16.05
C LYS A 165 -12.75 14.38 -17.55
N LYS A 166 -13.75 15.02 -18.15
CA LYS A 166 -13.73 15.38 -19.58
C LYS A 166 -12.50 16.23 -19.91
N GLY A 167 -11.69 15.77 -20.87
CA GLY A 167 -10.54 16.52 -21.38
C GLY A 167 -9.36 16.64 -20.40
N LYS A 168 -9.29 15.76 -19.39
CA LYS A 168 -8.20 15.70 -18.42
C LYS A 168 -7.86 14.25 -18.10
N TRP A 169 -6.60 13.99 -17.80
CA TRP A 169 -6.17 12.80 -17.10
C TRP A 169 -6.55 12.88 -15.62
N THR A 170 -6.96 11.74 -15.07
CA THR A 170 -7.20 11.51 -13.65
C THR A 170 -6.32 10.33 -13.25
N THR A 171 -5.38 10.54 -12.34
CA THR A 171 -4.47 9.51 -11.84
C THR A 171 -4.73 9.29 -10.36
N VAL A 172 -4.85 8.04 -9.95
CA VAL A 172 -4.95 7.61 -8.56
C VAL A 172 -3.76 6.74 -8.20
N ILE A 173 -3.27 6.87 -6.98
CA ILE A 173 -2.17 6.09 -6.44
C ILE A 173 -2.46 5.65 -5.00
N ALA A 174 -1.94 4.49 -4.65
CA ALA A 174 -1.85 3.97 -3.29
C ALA A 174 -0.44 3.44 -3.06
N LEU A 175 0.14 3.72 -1.89
CA LEU A 175 1.53 3.39 -1.59
C LEU A 175 1.70 2.86 -0.17
N ALA A 176 2.57 1.85 -0.03
CA ALA A 176 3.28 1.55 1.20
C ALA A 176 4.72 2.08 1.07
N VAL A 177 5.03 3.14 1.82
CA VAL A 177 6.31 3.86 1.71
C VAL A 177 7.21 3.46 2.86
N PHE A 178 8.38 2.92 2.55
CA PHE A 178 9.37 2.52 3.53
C PHE A 178 10.23 3.71 3.97
N ILE A 179 10.43 3.85 5.27
CA ILE A 179 11.33 4.87 5.83
C ILE A 179 12.76 4.31 5.83
N PRO A 180 13.73 5.01 5.22
CA PRO A 180 15.15 4.65 5.31
C PRO A 180 15.58 4.46 6.77
N PRO A 181 16.27 3.36 7.12
CA PRO A 181 16.66 3.06 8.50
C PRO A 181 17.39 4.20 9.23
N GLU A 182 18.20 4.96 8.50
CA GLU A 182 18.96 6.12 8.95
C GLU A 182 18.11 7.31 9.36
N ASN A 183 16.87 7.41 8.85
CA ASN A 183 15.96 8.49 9.21
C ASN A 183 15.14 8.18 10.47
N VAL A 184 15.16 6.93 10.94
CA VAL A 184 14.47 6.54 12.16
C VAL A 184 15.34 6.91 13.37
N PRO A 185 14.86 7.78 14.29
CA PRO A 185 15.64 8.14 15.47
C PRO A 185 16.00 6.89 16.29
N THR A 186 17.29 6.68 16.54
CA THR A 186 17.73 5.69 17.51
C THR A 186 17.36 6.21 18.89
N ARG A 187 16.56 5.44 19.66
CA ARG A 187 16.44 5.72 21.10
C ARG A 187 17.85 5.61 21.68
N SER A 188 18.45 6.72 22.10
CA SER A 188 19.62 6.67 22.97
C SER A 188 19.20 5.85 24.18
N ARG A 189 19.83 4.69 24.39
CA ARG A 189 19.76 4.00 25.68
C ARG A 189 20.39 4.98 26.68
N LYS A 190 19.56 5.68 27.45
CA LYS A 190 20.00 6.23 28.74
C LYS A 190 20.09 5.08 29.72
#